data_AF-A0A8E2JME4-F1
#
_entry.id   AF-A0A8E2JME4-F1
#
_cell.length_a   1.000
_cell.length_b   1.000
_cell.length_c   1.000
_cell.angle_alpha   90.00
_cell.angle_beta   90.00
_cell.angle_gamma   90.00
#
_symmetry.space_group_name_H-M   'P 1'
#
loop_
_entity.id
_entity.type
_entity.pdbx_description
1 polymer ?
#
loop_
_entity_poly.entity_id
_entity_poly.type
_entity_poly.pdbx_seq_one_letter_code
_entity_poly.pdbx_strand_id
1 'polypeptide(L)'
;VPWYKVQSEVATIEYVRLHTTIPVPRVYAFDSSMRNAVGLEWILMEKVQGRSYGVAADYMDVEEKMEVQRKVADWMDQMSKLTFDQIGSLY
;
A
#
# COMPACT_ATOMS: atom_id res chain seq x y z
N VAL A 1 -19.08 6.28 -1.13
CA VAL A 1 -19.99 5.20 -1.57
C VAL A 1 -19.15 3.94 -1.75
N PRO A 2 -19.55 2.78 -1.20
CA PRO A 2 -18.63 1.66 -0.92
C PRO A 2 -17.75 1.25 -2.12
N TRP A 3 -18.36 1.15 -3.30
CA TRP A 3 -17.72 0.62 -4.51
C TRP A 3 -16.46 1.34 -4.98
N TYR A 4 -16.36 2.67 -4.77
CA TYR A 4 -15.20 3.45 -5.21
C TYR A 4 -13.97 3.19 -4.35
N LYS A 5 -14.14 2.71 -3.12
CA LYS A 5 -13.05 2.59 -2.16
C LYS A 5 -12.09 1.47 -2.54
N VAL A 6 -12.58 0.24 -2.69
CA VAL A 6 -11.73 -0.92 -3.04
C VAL A 6 -11.03 -0.72 -4.38
N GLN A 7 -11.72 -0.15 -5.35
CA GLN A 7 -11.13 0.17 -6.64
C GLN A 7 -10.00 1.20 -6.51
N SER A 8 -10.21 2.28 -5.76
CA SER A 8 -9.18 3.29 -5.50
C SER A 8 -7.99 2.72 -4.73
N GLU A 9 -8.21 1.85 -3.74
CA GLU A 9 -7.14 1.18 -3.01
C GLU A 9 -6.30 0.29 -3.93
N VAL A 10 -6.95 -0.56 -4.75
CA VAL A 10 -6.24 -1.43 -5.70
C VAL A 10 -5.47 -0.60 -6.73
N ALA A 11 -6.11 0.41 -7.34
CA ALA A 11 -5.45 1.29 -8.30
C ALA A 11 -4.22 1.98 -7.68
N THR A 12 -4.31 2.42 -6.42
CA THR A 12 -3.20 3.05 -5.71
C THR A 12 -2.06 2.07 -5.43
N ILE A 13 -2.36 0.86 -4.93
CA ILE A 13 -1.33 -0.15 -4.66
C ILE A 13 -0.61 -0.53 -5.97
N GLU A 14 -1.36 -0.77 -7.04
CA GLU A 14 -0.81 -1.07 -8.37
C GLU A 14 0.08 0.06 -8.88
N TYR A 15 -0.39 1.31 -8.78
CA TYR A 15 0.36 2.47 -9.23
C TYR A 15 1.67 2.64 -8.47
N VAL A 16 1.63 2.59 -7.13
CA VAL A 16 2.84 2.69 -6.29
C VAL A 16 3.82 1.56 -6.63
N ARG A 17 3.34 0.34 -6.84
CA ARG A 17 4.19 -0.81 -7.19
C ARG A 17 4.90 -0.64 -8.52
N LEU A 18 4.25 -0.01 -9.50
CA LEU A 18 4.79 0.16 -10.85
C LEU A 18 5.74 1.37 -10.97
N HIS A 19 5.60 2.38 -10.11
CA HIS A 19 6.30 3.66 -10.26
C HIS A 19 7.30 3.98 -9.14
N THR A 20 7.41 3.13 -8.11
CA THR A 20 8.33 3.34 -6.99
C THR A 20 9.05 2.03 -6.64
N THR A 21 10.08 2.13 -5.80
CA THR A 21 10.74 0.96 -5.22
C THR A 21 10.10 0.51 -3.90
N ILE A 22 8.95 1.08 -3.53
CA ILE A 22 8.29 0.80 -2.26
C ILE A 22 7.72 -0.63 -2.31
N PRO A 23 8.06 -1.50 -1.35
CA PRO A 23 7.57 -2.87 -1.33
C PRO A 23 6.11 -2.90 -0.85
N VAL A 24 5.18 -2.68 -1.76
CA VAL A 24 3.74 -2.86 -1.54
C VAL A 24 3.30 -4.27 -1.97
N PRO A 25 2.27 -4.86 -1.34
CA PRO A 25 1.83 -6.21 -1.68
C PRO A 25 1.32 -6.30 -3.13
N ARG A 26 1.53 -7.45 -3.76
CA ARG A 26 0.89 -7.76 -5.03
C ARG A 26 -0.60 -8.06 -4.84
N VAL A 27 -1.48 -7.40 -5.59
CA VAL A 27 -2.90 -7.76 -5.66
C VAL A 27 -3.07 -8.96 -6.61
N TYR A 28 -3.75 -10.01 -6.14
CA TYR A 28 -4.03 -11.20 -6.95
C TYR A 28 -5.43 -11.15 -7.56
N ALA A 29 -6.42 -10.73 -6.78
CA ALA A 29 -7.80 -10.56 -7.20
C ALA A 29 -8.51 -9.62 -6.25
N PHE A 30 -9.60 -9.01 -6.68
CA PHE A 30 -10.47 -8.21 -5.82
C PHE A 30 -11.88 -8.18 -6.41
N ASP A 31 -12.86 -7.90 -5.57
CA ASP A 31 -14.22 -7.60 -6.00
C ASP A 31 -14.75 -6.43 -5.17
N SER A 32 -15.03 -5.33 -5.85
CA SER A 32 -15.58 -4.12 -5.24
C SER A 32 -17.11 -4.09 -5.22
N SER A 33 -17.77 -5.15 -5.68
CA SER A 33 -19.23 -5.28 -5.62
C SER A 33 -19.66 -6.03 -4.37
N MET A 34 -20.77 -5.61 -3.75
CA MET A 34 -21.42 -6.44 -2.73
C MET A 34 -22.21 -7.62 -3.34
N ARG A 35 -22.38 -7.66 -4.67
CA ARG A 35 -23.09 -8.73 -5.39
C ARG A 35 -22.16 -9.88 -5.75
N ASN A 36 -21.45 -10.40 -4.75
CA ASN A 36 -20.55 -11.54 -4.89
C ASN A 36 -20.87 -12.60 -3.83
N ALA A 37 -20.22 -13.76 -3.91
CA ALA A 37 -20.50 -14.88 -3.01
C ALA A 37 -20.21 -14.59 -1.52
N VAL A 38 -19.36 -13.60 -1.23
CA VAL A 38 -19.02 -13.16 0.13
C VAL A 38 -20.03 -12.14 0.65
N GLY A 39 -20.76 -11.47 -0.24
CA GLY A 39 -21.71 -10.40 0.10
C GLY A 39 -21.04 -9.09 0.55
N LEU A 40 -19.72 -8.99 0.40
CA LEU A 40 -18.88 -7.88 0.86
C LEU A 40 -17.81 -7.58 -0.18
N GLU A 41 -17.27 -6.36 -0.14
CA GLU A 41 -16.11 -5.99 -0.93
C GLU A 41 -14.85 -6.65 -0.34
N TRP A 42 -13.95 -7.13 -1.20
CA TRP A 42 -12.74 -7.81 -0.75
C TRP A 42 -11.56 -7.62 -1.71
N ILE A 43 -10.35 -7.75 -1.16
CA ILE A 43 -9.09 -7.80 -1.91
C ILE A 43 -8.31 -9.02 -1.45
N LEU A 44 -7.91 -9.87 -2.39
CA LEU A 44 -6.96 -10.95 -2.21
C LEU A 44 -5.58 -10.47 -2.67
N MET A 45 -4.64 -10.40 -1.74
CA MET A 45 -3.29 -9.85 -1.99
C MET A 45 -2.21 -10.66 -1.28
N GLU A 46 -0.96 -10.40 -1.64
CA GLU A 46 0.22 -10.97 -1.02
C GLU A 46 0.28 -10.70 0.49
N LYS A 47 0.60 -11.73 1.26
CA LYS A 47 0.92 -11.58 2.68
C LYS A 47 2.39 -11.18 2.82
N VAL A 48 2.63 -9.89 3.06
CA VAL A 48 3.97 -9.35 3.33
C VAL A 48 4.57 -10.03 4.56
N GLN A 49 5.78 -10.56 4.41
CA GLN A 49 6.52 -11.17 5.51
C GLN A 49 7.22 -10.10 6.34
N GLY A 50 7.16 -10.22 7.66
CA GLY A 50 7.81 -9.29 8.58
C GLY A 50 7.00 -9.05 9.84
N ARG A 51 7.37 -8.00 10.57
CA ARG A 51 6.69 -7.52 11.77
C ARG A 51 6.34 -6.06 11.58
N SER A 52 5.25 -5.60 12.19
CA SER A 52 4.96 -4.18 12.21
C SER A 52 6.07 -3.42 12.94
N TYR A 53 6.37 -2.21 12.49
CA TYR A 53 7.40 -1.39 13.12
C TYR A 53 7.14 -1.17 14.61
N GLY A 54 5.87 -0.97 15.00
CA GLY A 54 5.50 -0.80 16.42
C GLY A 54 5.90 -1.97 17.32
N VAL A 55 5.90 -3.21 16.81
CA VAL A 55 6.37 -4.38 17.57
C VAL A 55 7.88 -4.54 17.48
N ALA A 56 8.48 -4.22 16.32
CA ALA A 56 9.91 -4.41 16.11
C ALA A 56 10.77 -3.34 16.80
N ALA A 57 10.28 -2.10 16.91
CA ALA A 57 11.02 -0.95 17.40
C ALA A 57 11.49 -1.09 18.85
N ASP A 58 10.77 -1.85 19.70
CA ASP A 58 11.18 -2.09 21.09
C ASP A 58 12.45 -2.95 21.20
N TYR A 59 12.77 -3.71 20.15
CA TYR A 59 13.92 -4.60 20.09
C TYR A 59 15.05 -4.09 19.20
N MET A 60 14.90 -2.88 18.65
CA MET A 60 15.88 -2.27 17.76
C MET A 60 16.77 -1.27 18.50
N ASP A 61 18.05 -1.26 18.17
CA ASP A 61 18.96 -0.21 18.59
C ASP A 61 18.73 1.11 17.82
N VAL A 62 19.49 2.15 18.17
CA VAL A 62 19.34 3.48 17.56
C VAL A 62 19.74 3.45 16.08
N GLU A 63 20.78 2.71 15.70
CA GLU A 63 21.24 2.69 14.32
C GLU A 63 20.24 1.94 13.42
N GLU A 64 19.69 0.81 13.90
CA GLU A 64 18.63 0.07 13.21
C GLU A 64 17.39 0.93 12.99
N LYS A 65 16.98 1.71 14.00
CA LYS A 65 15.87 2.67 13.87
C LYS A 65 16.19 3.74 12.84
N MET A 66 17.39 4.29 12.86
CA MET A 66 17.83 5.31 11.89
C MET A 66 17.80 4.77 10.45
N GLU A 67 18.23 3.53 10.23
CA GLU A 67 18.14 2.87 8.93
C GLU A 67 16.69 2.73 8.44
N VAL A 68 15.76 2.34 9.32
CA VAL A 68 14.32 2.30 8.97
C VAL A 68 13.81 3.70 8.61
N GLN A 69 14.14 4.73 9.40
CA GLN A 69 13.71 6.10 9.13
C GLN A 69 14.28 6.63 7.80
N ARG A 70 15.55 6.32 7.48
CA ARG A 70 16.16 6.67 6.18
C ARG A 70 15.39 6.05 5.02
N LYS A 71 15.00 4.77 5.12
CA LYS A 71 14.17 4.10 4.09
C LYS A 71 12.78 4.70 3.97
N VAL A 72 12.13 5.04 5.09
CA VAL A 72 10.81 5.69 5.07
C VAL A 72 10.91 7.07 4.41
N ALA A 73 11.95 7.84 4.71
CA ALA A 73 12.18 9.15 4.09
C ALA A 73 12.40 9.03 2.57
N ASP A 74 13.19 8.05 2.12
CA ASP A 74 13.36 7.74 0.70
C ASP A 74 12.03 7.38 0.03
N TRP A 75 11.21 6.53 0.65
CA TRP A 75 9.89 6.20 0.13
C TRP A 75 8.95 7.41 0.06
N MET A 76 8.98 8.29 1.06
CA MET A 76 8.19 9.53 1.04
C MET A 76 8.64 10.47 -0.09
N ASP A 77 9.94 10.60 -0.33
CA ASP A 77 10.47 11.37 -1.45
C ASP A 77 10.01 10.78 -2.80
N GLN A 78 10.09 9.45 -2.97
CA GLN A 78 9.58 8.78 -4.17
C GLN A 78 8.08 9.03 -4.38
N MET A 79 7.25 8.87 -3.33
CA MET A 79 5.81 9.15 -3.44
C MET A 79 5.52 10.61 -3.77
N SER A 80 6.31 11.56 -3.25
CA SER A 80 6.11 12.99 -3.52
C SER A 80 6.32 13.39 -4.98
N LYS A 81 7.09 12.58 -5.71
CA LYS A 81 7.41 12.78 -7.13
C LYS A 81 6.36 12.17 -8.07
N LEU A 82 5.41 11.40 -7.54
CA LEU A 82 4.33 10.83 -8.34
C LEU A 82 3.36 11.92 -8.79
N THR A 83 3.11 11.99 -10.10
CA THR A 83 2.16 12.91 -10.72
C THR A 83 1.03 12.14 -11.37
N PHE A 84 -0.14 12.77 -11.52
CA PHE A 84 -1.33 12.18 -12.10
C PHE A 84 -2.03 13.18 -13.02
N ASP A 85 -2.68 12.67 -14.07
CA ASP A 85 -3.35 13.51 -15.06
C ASP A 85 -4.71 14.05 -14.59
N GLN A 86 -5.17 13.60 -13.42
CA GLN A 86 -6.47 13.96 -12.86
C GLN A 86 -6.37 14.26 -11.37
N ILE A 87 -7.20 15.20 -10.91
CA ILE A 87 -7.36 15.53 -9.49
C ILE A 87 -8.38 14.55 -8.90
N GLY A 88 -8.01 13.88 -7.80
CA GLY A 88 -8.90 12.96 -7.09
C GLY A 88 -8.24 11.62 -6.82
N SER A 89 -8.95 10.54 -7.14
CA SER A 89 -8.46 9.15 -7.04
C SER A 89 -7.87 8.66 -8.36
N LEU A 90 -7.08 7.59 -8.28
CA LEU A 90 -6.54 6.87 -9.44
C LEU A 90 -7.54 5.89 -10.07
N TYR A 91 -8.80 6.04 -9.67
CA TYR A 91 -9.98 5.32 -10.11
C TYR A 91 -11.15 6.28 -10.22
#